data_AF-A0A350P127-F1
#
_entry.id   AF-A0A350P127-F1
#
_cell.length_a   1.000
_cell.length_b   1.000
_cell.length_c   1.000
_cell.angle_alpha   90.00
_cell.angle_beta   90.00
_cell.angle_gamma   90.00
#
_symmetry.space_group_name_H-M   'P 1'
#
loop_
_entity.id
_entity.type
_entity.pdbx_description
1 polymer ?
#
loop_
_entity_poly.entity_id
_entity_poly.type
_entity_poly.pdbx_seq_one_letter_code
_entity_poly.pdbx_strand_id
1 'polypeptide(L)' 'MDSHMAKHPWTSMSGTQKDGSKRAFSPLTEARFSEYGSLGPGAERNAQGHTVLNEKEASFYSIDAILREWKPKE' A
#
# COMPACT_ATOMS: atom_id res chain seq x y z
N MET A 1 -0.94 -7.82 10.93
CA MET A 1 -2.29 -7.72 10.33
C MET A 1 -3.17 -8.79 10.94
N ASP A 2 -4.26 -8.37 11.59
CA ASP A 2 -5.20 -9.30 12.22
C ASP A 2 -6.34 -9.68 11.25
N SER A 3 -7.12 -10.68 11.61
CA SER A 3 -8.13 -11.38 10.79
C SER A 3 -9.28 -10.51 10.29
N HIS A 4 -9.42 -9.27 10.76
CA HIS A 4 -10.39 -8.32 10.23
C HIS A 4 -10.00 -7.74 8.87
N MET A 5 -8.75 -7.92 8.44
CA MET A 5 -8.33 -7.57 7.07
C MET A 5 -9.06 -8.44 6.05
N ALA A 6 -9.56 -7.81 5.00
CA ALA A 6 -10.15 -8.53 3.88
C ALA A 6 -9.09 -9.34 3.12
N LYS A 7 -9.48 -10.49 2.55
CA LYS A 7 -8.62 -11.32 1.69
C LYS A 7 -8.07 -10.56 0.47
N HIS A 8 -8.80 -9.54 0.01
CA HIS A 8 -8.31 -8.54 -0.92
C HIS A 8 -8.12 -7.24 -0.13
N PRO A 9 -6.89 -6.94 0.33
CA PRO A 9 -6.66 -5.91 1.35
C PRO A 9 -6.94 -4.49 0.85
N TRP A 10 -6.92 -4.27 -0.47
CA TRP A 10 -7.10 -2.96 -1.07
C TRP A 10 -8.41 -2.88 -1.88
N THR A 11 -9.05 -1.71 -1.82
CA THR A 11 -10.30 -1.45 -2.55
C THR A 11 -10.27 -0.11 -3.27
N SER A 12 -11.11 0.01 -4.30
CA SER A 12 -11.22 1.23 -5.09
C SER A 12 -11.99 2.32 -4.35
N MET A 13 -11.63 3.57 -4.60
CA MET A 13 -12.39 4.73 -4.15
C MET A 13 -12.87 5.53 -5.36
N SER A 14 -14.11 6.04 -5.30
CA SER A 14 -14.69 6.84 -6.37
C SER A 14 -14.53 8.33 -6.12
N GLY A 15 -14.16 9.09 -7.15
CA GLY A 15 -14.13 10.55 -7.16
C GLY A 15 -15.02 11.14 -8.25
N THR A 16 -15.28 12.44 -8.17
CA THR A 16 -15.97 13.19 -9.22
C THR A 16 -14.93 13.77 -10.20
N GLN A 17 -15.11 13.52 -11.50
CA GLN A 17 -14.27 14.06 -12.55
C GLN A 17 -14.68 15.50 -12.90
N LYS A 18 -13.85 16.19 -13.71
CA LYS A 18 -14.07 17.57 -14.12
C LYS A 18 -15.41 17.78 -14.84
N ASP A 19 -15.91 16.77 -15.55
CA ASP A 19 -17.19 16.78 -16.26
C ASP A 19 -18.40 16.43 -15.36
N GLY A 20 -18.17 16.22 -14.06
CA GLY A 20 -19.21 15.85 -13.09
C GLY A 20 -19.49 14.35 -12.99
N SER A 21 -18.91 13.51 -13.86
CA SER A 21 -19.07 12.06 -13.81
C SER A 21 -18.34 11.44 -12.60
N LYS A 22 -18.75 10.24 -12.18
CA LYS A 22 -18.07 9.47 -11.13
C LYS A 22 -17.11 8.47 -11.74
N ARG A 23 -15.89 8.38 -11.19
CA ARG A 23 -14.88 7.42 -11.59
C ARG A 23 -14.26 6.74 -10.38
N ALA A 24 -14.17 5.41 -10.41
CA ALA A 24 -13.40 4.63 -9.45
C ALA A 24 -11.91 4.63 -9.82
N PHE A 25 -11.04 4.79 -8.83
CA PHE A 25 -9.59 4.68 -8.96
C PHE A 25 -9.12 3.33 -8.42
N SER A 26 -8.35 2.61 -9.22
CA SER A 26 -7.89 1.26 -8.91
C SER A 26 -6.75 1.28 -7.88
N PRO A 27 -6.85 0.52 -6.78
CA PRO A 27 -5.78 0.43 -5.80
C PRO A 27 -4.54 -0.33 -6.31
N LEU A 28 -4.70 -1.14 -7.38
CA LEU A 28 -3.62 -2.01 -7.88
C LEU A 28 -2.82 -1.38 -9.02
N THR A 29 -3.46 -0.55 -9.83
CA THR A 29 -2.85 -0.02 -11.06
C THR A 29 -2.61 1.48 -11.02
N GLU A 30 -3.32 2.21 -10.14
CA GLU A 30 -3.24 3.68 -10.08
C GLU A 30 -2.74 4.18 -8.72
N ALA A 31 -2.90 3.39 -7.66
CA ALA A 31 -2.35 3.71 -6.35
C ALA A 31 -0.95 3.12 -6.14
N ARG A 32 -0.25 3.62 -5.12
CA ARG A 32 1.06 3.12 -4.68
C ARG A 32 0.90 2.34 -3.38
N PHE A 33 0.03 1.33 -3.39
CA PHE A 33 -0.18 0.44 -2.25
C PHE A 33 0.70 -0.80 -2.40
N SER A 34 1.53 -1.04 -1.40
CA SER A 34 2.47 -2.16 -1.40
C SER A 34 2.78 -2.61 0.02
N GLU A 35 3.10 -3.88 0.18
CA GLU A 35 3.41 -4.50 1.47
C GLU A 35 4.81 -5.16 1.43
N TYR A 36 5.47 -5.21 2.59
CA TYR A 36 6.73 -5.93 2.76
C TYR A 36 6.77 -6.57 4.14
N GLY A 37 7.02 -7.88 4.20
CA GLY A 37 7.16 -8.61 5.47
C GLY A 37 5.90 -8.60 6.36
N SER A 38 4.70 -8.43 5.80
CA SER A 38 3.44 -8.48 6.55
C SER A 38 3.28 -9.82 7.28
N LEU A 39 2.97 -9.76 8.58
CA LEU A 39 2.73 -10.94 9.45
C LEU A 39 1.33 -10.91 10.07
N GLY A 40 0.84 -12.08 10.47
CA GLY A 40 -0.44 -12.27 11.17
C GLY A 40 -1.55 -12.86 10.30
N PRO A 41 -2.72 -13.17 10.88
CA PRO A 41 -3.80 -13.90 10.19
C PRO A 41 -4.47 -13.10 9.07
N GLY A 42 -4.33 -11.78 9.05
CA GLY A 42 -4.81 -10.91 7.97
C GLY A 42 -3.78 -10.59 6.90
N ALA A 43 -2.54 -11.10 7.02
CA ALA A 43 -1.52 -10.91 5.99
C ALA A 43 -1.78 -11.91 4.86
N GLU A 44 -2.16 -11.40 3.70
CA GLU A 44 -2.35 -12.22 2.50
C GLU A 44 -0.98 -12.73 2.03
N ARG A 45 -0.88 -14.03 1.75
CA ARG A 45 0.41 -14.68 1.43
C ARG A 45 0.64 -14.84 -0.06
N ASN A 46 -0.39 -14.63 -0.87
CA ASN A 46 -0.29 -14.65 -2.32
C ASN A 46 -0.22 -13.23 -2.87
N ALA A 47 0.50 -13.00 -3.97
CA ALA A 47 0.55 -11.68 -4.62
C ALA A 47 -0.74 -11.39 -5.44
N GLN A 48 -1.79 -12.20 -5.32
CA GLN A 48 -3.02 -12.00 -6.06
C GLN A 48 -3.83 -10.87 -5.42
N GLY A 49 -3.83 -9.71 -6.08
CA GLY A 49 -4.64 -8.57 -5.66
C GLY A 49 -3.96 -7.63 -4.65
N HIS A 50 -2.62 -7.67 -4.56
CA HIS A 50 -1.81 -6.62 -3.95
C HIS A 50 -0.35 -6.69 -4.42
N THR A 51 0.40 -5.61 -4.23
CA THR A 51 1.82 -5.56 -4.58
C THR A 51 2.68 -5.93 -3.37
N VAL A 52 3.46 -7.00 -3.48
CA VAL A 52 4.46 -7.39 -2.46
C VAL A 52 5.84 -6.96 -2.94
N LEU A 53 6.53 -6.16 -2.14
CA LEU A 53 7.89 -5.71 -2.44
C LEU A 53 8.90 -6.85 -2.20
N ASN A 54 9.95 -6.88 -3.01
CA ASN A 54 11.16 -7.62 -2.66
C ASN A 54 12.06 -6.80 -1.73
N GLU A 55 13.09 -7.43 -1.17
CA GLU A 55 14.02 -6.79 -0.24
C GLU A 55 14.73 -5.55 -0.82
N LYS A 56 15.09 -5.59 -2.10
CA LYS A 56 15.72 -4.46 -2.78
C LYS A 56 14.77 -3.27 -2.88
N GLU A 57 13.50 -3.50 -3.23
CA GLU A 57 12.47 -2.46 -3.28
C GLU A 57 12.14 -1.91 -1.89
N ALA A 58 12.05 -2.80 -0.89
CA ALA A 58 11.80 -2.42 0.49
C ALA A 58 12.93 -1.56 1.09
N SER A 59 14.18 -1.74 0.64
CA SER A 59 15.33 -0.95 1.10
C SER A 59 15.18 0.56 0.82
N PHE A 60 14.38 0.93 -0.19
CA PHE A 60 14.06 2.33 -0.50
C PHE A 60 13.22 3.01 0.61
N TYR A 61 12.56 2.23 1.47
CA TYR A 61 11.70 2.73 2.55
C TYR A 61 12.38 2.71 3.92
N SER A 62 13.71 2.75 3.96
CA SER A 62 14.44 2.91 5.23
C SER A 62 14.17 4.27 5.88
N ILE A 63 14.37 4.38 7.20
CA ILE A 63 14.19 5.64 7.93
C ILE A 63 15.04 6.76 7.30
N ASP A 64 16.30 6.46 6.95
CA ASP A 64 17.22 7.41 6.31
C ASP A 64 16.72 7.84 4.92
N ALA A 65 16.20 6.91 4.12
CA ALA A 65 15.67 7.23 2.79
C ALA A 65 14.37 8.07 2.85
N ILE A 66 13.51 7.81 3.84
CA ILE A 66 12.23 8.53 4.02
C ILE A 66 12.46 9.92 4.63
N LEU A 67 13.21 10.00 5.73
CA LEU A 67 13.38 11.24 6.50
C LEU A 67 14.54 12.11 5.97
N ARG A 68 15.48 11.52 5.23
CA ARG A 68 16.69 12.18 4.75
C ARG A 68 17.41 12.86 5.91
N GLU A 69 17.77 14.13 5.76
CA GLU A 69 18.48 14.91 6.77
C GLU A 69 17.62 15.28 7.99
N TRP A 70 16.31 15.02 7.96
CA TRP A 70 15.46 15.32 9.09
C TRP A 70 15.66 14.30 10.21
N LYS A 71 16.04 14.80 11.39
CA LYS A 71 16.26 14.01 12.61
C LYS A 71 15.22 14.41 13.66
N PRO A 72 14.12 13.63 13.81
CA PRO A 72 13.15 13.86 14.88
C PRO A 72 13.84 13.86 16.24
N LYS A 73 13.46 14.80 17.11
CA LYS A 73 13.92 14.82 18.50
C LYS A 73 12.98 13.95 19.35
N GLU A 74 13.54 13.30 20.36
CA GLU A 74 12.80 12.59 21.41
C GLU A 74 12.01 13.55 22.31
#